data_AF-W9XKM9-F1
#
_entry.id   AF-W9XKM9-F1
#
_cell.length_a   1.000
_cell.length_b   1.000
_cell.length_c   1.000
_cell.angle_alpha   90.00
_cell.angle_beta   90.00
_cell.angle_gamma   90.00
#
_symmetry.space_group_name_H-M   'P 1'
#
loop_
_entity.id
_entity.type
_entity.pdbx_description
1 polymer ?
#
loop_
_entity_poly.entity_id
_entity_poly.type
_entity_poly.pdbx_seq_one_letter_code
_entity_poly.pdbx_strand_id
1 'polypeptide(L)'
;MRVDHYQYLVDRGWRRSGSLYYKPDLRRSCCPHYTLRLKASEFQAKKDQRRAINRWNDFVLGPEYRRKAAMLCPQSREQVRTIWDKFDLSTAVHKAEYDNVKRPMSKKTGVPIEPAHNFEVNLEGDNFTEEKYDIFLKYQLQIHKDPASRWKEPDFKRFLCTGLDRKILKIGGQTLKLGSYHQCYRLDGRLVAVGVLDLLPHAVSSVYLFYDPEYEHWDLGKMSALREISLAVEAGYEYYYMAGYYIHSCNKMRYKATFDPTYILDPESFEWNPFDDEYRQELDKRKYFSPSHDRTQGVDAAESITQQAVATASSDHSTATKTTKERGRMFDDEQDLEFDEAPSDEEDAEIPEGSLFDYEIPGVLTKDEVNRLDLDHWRLLVGNTLIELEDLRDWETWKIDDPDTVKGMAAELAAVAGPKLLQNSALAIF
;
A
#
# COMPACT_ATOMS: atom_id res chain seq x y z
N MET A 1 -11.29 -11.37 -9.51
CA MET A 1 -10.54 -10.63 -10.56
C MET A 1 -9.16 -11.25 -10.76
N ARG A 2 -8.60 -11.23 -11.98
CA ARG A 2 -7.23 -11.73 -12.24
C ARG A 2 -6.17 -10.78 -11.69
N VAL A 3 -5.01 -11.32 -11.29
CA VAL A 3 -3.87 -10.54 -10.77
C VAL A 3 -3.36 -9.49 -11.76
N ASP A 4 -3.34 -9.80 -13.06
CA ASP A 4 -2.88 -8.88 -14.11
C ASP A 4 -3.83 -7.68 -14.27
N HIS A 5 -5.14 -7.91 -14.09
CA HIS A 5 -6.15 -6.86 -14.17
C HIS A 5 -6.07 -5.96 -12.94
N TYR A 6 -5.85 -6.53 -11.75
CA TYR A 6 -5.69 -5.73 -10.54
C TYR A 6 -4.41 -4.89 -10.60
N GLN A 7 -3.30 -5.41 -11.12
CA GLN A 7 -2.08 -4.60 -11.34
C GLN A 7 -2.39 -3.35 -12.18
N TYR A 8 -3.15 -3.49 -13.26
CA TYR A 8 -3.54 -2.36 -14.10
C TYR A 8 -4.40 -1.33 -13.35
N LEU A 9 -5.31 -1.79 -12.49
CA LEU A 9 -6.12 -0.90 -11.66
C LEU A 9 -5.28 -0.17 -10.60
N VAL A 10 -4.35 -0.87 -9.94
CA VAL A 10 -3.43 -0.27 -8.96
C VAL A 10 -2.57 0.82 -9.59
N ASP A 11 -2.12 0.63 -10.83
CA ASP A 11 -1.39 1.63 -11.62
C ASP A 11 -2.24 2.86 -11.97
N ARG A 12 -3.57 2.73 -11.92
CA ARG A 12 -4.54 3.82 -12.06
C ARG A 12 -5.04 4.38 -10.72
N GLY A 13 -4.39 4.02 -9.62
CA GLY A 13 -4.69 4.53 -8.28
C GLY A 13 -5.84 3.83 -7.56
N TRP A 14 -6.34 2.70 -8.08
CA TRP A 14 -7.30 1.87 -7.36
C TRP A 14 -6.64 1.13 -6.20
N ARG A 15 -7.44 0.84 -5.18
CA ARG A 15 -7.10 -0.04 -4.06
C ARG A 15 -8.23 -1.02 -3.82
N ARG A 16 -7.95 -2.02 -2.99
CA ARG A 16 -8.93 -3.01 -2.61
C ARG A 16 -8.86 -3.34 -1.13
N SER A 17 -10.00 -3.75 -0.61
CA SER A 17 -10.20 -4.30 0.72
C SER A 17 -11.07 -5.54 0.55
N GLY A 18 -10.42 -6.71 0.48
CA GLY A 18 -11.12 -7.95 0.15
C GLY A 18 -11.78 -7.91 -1.22
N SER A 19 -13.09 -8.12 -1.27
CA SER A 19 -13.86 -8.06 -2.52
C SER A 19 -14.19 -6.63 -3.00
N LEU A 20 -13.99 -5.61 -2.16
CA LEU A 20 -14.31 -4.22 -2.47
C LEU A 20 -13.12 -3.56 -3.19
N TYR A 21 -13.38 -2.91 -4.33
CA TYR A 21 -12.40 -2.10 -5.06
C TYR A 21 -12.85 -0.66 -5.07
N TYR A 22 -11.95 0.26 -4.76
CA TYR A 22 -12.29 1.67 -4.61
C TYR A 22 -11.18 2.57 -5.14
N LYS A 23 -11.60 3.75 -5.63
CA LYS A 23 -10.73 4.83 -6.06
C LYS A 23 -11.30 6.14 -5.50
N PRO A 24 -10.62 6.81 -4.56
CA PRO A 24 -11.11 8.06 -3.98
C PRO A 24 -11.04 9.20 -5.00
N ASP A 25 -11.95 10.17 -4.88
CA ASP A 25 -11.87 11.42 -5.62
C ASP A 25 -10.92 12.40 -4.90
N LEU A 26 -9.72 12.60 -5.46
CA LEU A 26 -8.70 13.45 -4.85
C LEU A 26 -9.08 14.94 -4.81
N ARG A 27 -9.94 15.43 -5.73
CA ARG A 27 -10.32 16.86 -5.78
C ARG A 27 -11.35 17.19 -4.70
N ARG A 28 -12.32 16.31 -4.51
CA ARG A 28 -13.43 16.52 -3.55
C ARG A 28 -13.10 16.03 -2.14
N SER A 29 -12.14 15.13 -1.97
CA SER A 29 -11.71 14.65 -0.66
C SER A 29 -11.17 15.79 0.23
N CYS A 30 -11.45 15.72 1.53
CA CYS A 30 -10.88 16.65 2.51
C CYS A 30 -9.34 16.58 2.54
N CYS A 31 -8.79 15.38 2.32
CA CYS A 31 -7.36 15.11 2.20
C CYS A 31 -7.09 14.25 0.94
N PRO A 32 -6.18 14.64 0.04
CA PRO A 32 -5.91 13.90 -1.18
C PRO A 32 -5.17 12.58 -0.90
N HIS A 33 -5.63 11.52 -1.57
CA HIS A 33 -5.13 10.16 -1.43
C HIS A 33 -4.18 9.80 -2.57
N TYR A 34 -2.89 10.02 -2.39
CA TYR A 34 -1.89 9.71 -3.40
C TYR A 34 -1.43 8.27 -3.34
N THR A 35 -1.06 7.71 -4.49
CA THR A 35 -0.45 6.38 -4.57
C THR A 35 1.07 6.52 -4.61
N LEU A 36 1.77 5.78 -3.74
CA LEU A 36 3.23 5.69 -3.74
C LEU A 36 3.67 4.30 -4.20
N ARG A 37 4.70 4.27 -5.04
CA ARG A 37 5.45 3.04 -5.34
C ARG A 37 6.93 3.26 -5.14
N LEU A 38 7.64 2.18 -4.90
CA LEU A 38 9.07 2.17 -4.76
C LEU A 38 9.66 1.08 -5.65
N LYS A 39 10.81 1.33 -6.27
CA LYS A 39 11.51 0.29 -7.05
C LYS A 39 12.41 -0.51 -6.12
N ALA A 40 12.13 -1.80 -5.97
CA ALA A 40 12.74 -2.63 -4.93
C ALA A 40 14.27 -2.74 -5.09
N SER A 41 14.76 -2.79 -6.34
CA SER A 41 16.19 -2.89 -6.65
C SER A 41 17.01 -1.63 -6.33
N GLU A 42 16.37 -0.46 -6.27
CA GLU A 42 17.03 0.83 -6.05
C GLU A 42 16.92 1.31 -4.60
N PHE A 43 16.21 0.56 -3.77
CA PHE A 43 15.93 0.92 -2.39
C PHE A 43 17.20 1.15 -1.56
N GLN A 44 17.24 2.27 -0.85
CA GLN A 44 18.29 2.59 0.11
C GLN A 44 17.73 2.83 1.50
N ALA A 45 18.00 1.90 2.42
CA ALA A 45 17.55 2.02 3.80
C ALA A 45 18.19 3.25 4.50
N LYS A 46 17.36 4.11 5.11
CA LYS A 46 17.81 5.25 5.92
C LYS A 46 18.26 4.84 7.32
N LYS A 47 18.96 5.74 8.03
CA LYS A 47 19.62 5.45 9.32
C LYS A 47 18.65 4.99 10.42
N ASP A 48 17.45 5.52 10.40
CA ASP A 48 16.31 5.22 11.26
C ASP A 48 15.70 3.85 10.95
N GLN A 49 15.51 3.52 9.67
CA GLN A 49 15.07 2.18 9.22
C GLN A 49 16.09 1.09 9.61
N ARG A 50 17.38 1.35 9.36
CA ARG A 50 18.47 0.45 9.80
C ARG A 50 18.48 0.26 11.32
N ARG A 51 18.20 1.33 12.08
CA ARG A 51 18.11 1.27 13.55
C ARG A 51 16.91 0.47 14.04
N ALA A 52 15.77 0.50 13.34
CA ALA A 52 14.61 -0.32 13.68
C ALA A 52 14.92 -1.82 13.51
N ILE A 53 15.41 -2.24 12.33
CA ILE A 53 15.81 -3.63 12.07
C ILE A 53 16.87 -4.10 13.06
N ASN A 54 17.91 -3.30 13.30
CA ASN A 54 18.97 -3.71 14.22
C ASN A 54 18.43 -3.88 15.63
N ARG A 55 17.59 -2.97 16.13
CA ARG A 55 16.97 -3.11 17.47
C ARG A 55 16.17 -4.41 17.60
N TRP A 56 15.41 -4.78 16.57
CA TRP A 56 14.68 -6.04 16.55
C TRP A 56 15.60 -7.26 16.51
N ASN A 57 16.61 -7.24 15.64
CA ASN A 57 17.63 -8.29 15.60
C ASN A 57 18.39 -8.41 16.93
N ASP A 58 18.56 -7.31 17.67
CA ASP A 58 19.16 -7.27 19.00
C ASP A 58 18.27 -7.96 20.03
N PHE A 59 16.98 -7.70 19.97
CA PHE A 59 15.97 -8.34 20.82
C PHE A 59 15.87 -9.84 20.55
N VAL A 60 15.63 -10.27 19.29
CA VAL A 60 15.44 -11.68 18.92
C VAL A 60 16.66 -12.53 19.24
N LEU A 61 17.86 -12.07 18.84
CA LEU A 61 19.08 -12.84 19.09
C LEU A 61 19.47 -12.82 20.57
N GLY A 62 19.27 -11.70 21.25
CA GLY A 62 19.64 -11.51 22.64
C GLY A 62 21.16 -11.33 22.89
N PRO A 63 21.52 -10.80 24.07
CA PRO A 63 22.90 -10.42 24.40
C PRO A 63 23.81 -11.63 24.63
N GLU A 64 23.27 -12.77 25.06
CA GLU A 64 24.06 -13.98 25.33
C GLU A 64 24.49 -14.69 24.06
N TYR A 65 23.56 -14.87 23.12
CA TYR A 65 23.85 -15.47 21.82
C TYR A 65 24.91 -14.65 21.10
N ARG A 66 24.78 -13.32 21.06
CA ARG A 66 25.76 -12.44 20.38
C ARG A 66 27.17 -12.57 20.93
N ARG A 67 27.32 -12.59 22.25
CA ARG A 67 28.63 -12.77 22.89
C ARG A 67 29.25 -14.11 22.49
N LYS A 68 28.47 -15.19 22.54
CA LYS A 68 28.95 -16.53 22.19
C LYS A 68 29.19 -16.70 20.68
N ALA A 69 28.33 -16.13 19.83
CA ALA A 69 28.46 -16.14 18.38
C ALA A 69 29.69 -15.35 17.91
N ALA A 70 29.97 -14.18 18.51
CA ALA A 70 31.17 -13.41 18.24
C ALA A 70 32.46 -14.16 18.62
N MET A 71 32.41 -15.00 19.67
CA MET A 71 33.54 -15.83 20.09
C MET A 71 33.73 -17.08 19.22
N LEU A 72 32.65 -17.71 18.76
CA LEU A 72 32.68 -19.01 18.08
C LEU A 72 32.69 -18.91 16.55
N CYS A 73 32.15 -17.83 16.00
CA CYS A 73 32.14 -17.53 14.58
C CYS A 73 32.63 -16.09 14.36
N PRO A 74 33.92 -15.80 14.56
CA PRO A 74 34.47 -14.48 14.31
C PRO A 74 34.30 -14.16 12.82
N GLN A 75 33.60 -13.05 12.53
CA GLN A 75 33.47 -12.55 11.16
C GLN A 75 34.84 -12.08 10.66
N SER A 76 35.16 -12.37 9.40
CA SER A 76 36.41 -11.89 8.82
C SER A 76 36.38 -10.35 8.73
N ARG A 77 37.55 -9.70 8.81
CA ARG A 77 37.67 -8.23 8.67
C ARG A 77 37.04 -7.72 7.37
N GLU A 78 37.06 -8.52 6.32
CA GLU A 78 36.43 -8.22 5.03
C GLU A 78 34.91 -8.26 5.12
N GLN A 79 34.32 -9.29 5.74
CA GLN A 79 32.88 -9.39 5.96
C GLN A 79 32.35 -8.22 6.81
N VAL A 80 33.10 -7.84 7.85
CA VAL A 80 32.75 -6.66 8.65
C VAL A 80 32.84 -5.40 7.80
N ARG A 81 33.89 -5.19 7.01
CA ARG A 81 33.97 -4.04 6.10
C ARG A 81 32.82 -4.00 5.10
N THR A 82 32.46 -5.12 4.47
CA THR A 82 31.35 -5.18 3.50
C THR A 82 30.01 -4.82 4.12
N ILE A 83 29.74 -5.28 5.36
CA ILE A 83 28.52 -4.93 6.12
C ILE A 83 28.47 -3.42 6.44
N TRP A 84 29.63 -2.81 6.68
CA TRP A 84 29.74 -1.38 6.99
C TRP A 84 29.71 -0.49 5.74
N ASP A 85 30.26 -0.95 4.62
CA ASP A 85 30.33 -0.21 3.35
C ASP A 85 29.03 -0.30 2.54
N LYS A 86 28.33 -1.44 2.57
CA LYS A 86 27.04 -1.64 1.89
C LYS A 86 26.06 -2.32 2.84
N PHE A 87 24.99 -1.60 3.21
CA PHE A 87 23.87 -2.19 3.94
C PHE A 87 23.11 -3.10 2.99
N ASP A 88 23.30 -4.41 3.14
CA ASP A 88 22.50 -5.42 2.44
C ASP A 88 21.21 -5.65 3.22
N LEU A 89 20.08 -5.24 2.61
CA LEU A 89 18.75 -5.37 3.18
C LEU A 89 18.40 -6.82 3.46
N SER A 90 18.67 -7.71 2.49
CA SER A 90 18.30 -9.13 2.59
C SER A 90 18.99 -9.80 3.77
N THR A 91 20.32 -9.63 3.87
CA THR A 91 21.09 -10.12 5.02
C THR A 91 20.61 -9.53 6.34
N ALA A 92 20.23 -8.25 6.38
CA ALA A 92 19.80 -7.59 7.62
C ALA A 92 18.43 -8.06 8.10
N VAL A 93 17.49 -8.28 7.18
CA VAL A 93 16.13 -8.74 7.46
C VAL A 93 16.14 -10.22 7.86
N HIS A 94 16.83 -11.07 7.11
CA HIS A 94 16.93 -12.51 7.39
C HIS A 94 17.76 -12.85 8.63
N LYS A 95 18.50 -11.88 9.19
CA LYS A 95 19.40 -12.12 10.33
C LYS A 95 18.67 -12.62 11.58
N ALA A 96 17.44 -12.17 11.82
CA ALA A 96 16.62 -12.62 12.95
C ALA A 96 15.84 -13.90 12.64
N GLU A 97 15.70 -14.29 11.38
CA GLU A 97 14.93 -15.48 11.00
C GLU A 97 15.64 -16.75 11.41
N TYR A 98 14.93 -17.60 12.15
CA TYR A 98 15.45 -18.78 12.81
C TYR A 98 16.16 -19.78 11.89
N ASP A 99 15.74 -19.86 10.63
CA ASP A 99 16.35 -20.71 9.60
C ASP A 99 17.76 -20.24 9.20
N ASN A 100 18.02 -18.93 9.30
CA ASN A 100 19.27 -18.31 8.90
C ASN A 100 20.22 -18.05 10.09
N VAL A 101 19.73 -18.21 11.32
CA VAL A 101 20.54 -18.09 12.53
C VAL A 101 21.53 -19.26 12.60
N LYS A 102 22.83 -18.96 12.52
CA LYS A 102 23.90 -19.95 12.69
C LYS A 102 23.87 -20.51 14.11
N ARG A 103 23.79 -21.82 14.27
CA ARG A 103 23.78 -22.47 15.61
C ARG A 103 25.09 -23.18 15.87
N PRO A 104 26.18 -22.46 16.22
CA PRO A 104 27.42 -23.11 16.57
C PRO A 104 27.24 -23.89 17.87
N MET A 105 27.70 -25.15 17.86
CA MET A 105 27.72 -26.01 19.03
C MET A 105 28.67 -25.45 20.08
N SER A 106 28.18 -25.33 21.32
CA SER A 106 29.04 -24.99 22.45
C SER A 106 30.04 -26.13 22.70
N LYS A 107 31.34 -25.86 22.50
CA LYS A 107 32.43 -26.84 22.74
C LYS A 107 32.50 -27.36 24.18
N LYS A 108 31.81 -26.73 25.14
CA LYS A 108 31.79 -27.12 26.57
C LYS A 108 30.58 -27.93 27.00
N THR A 109 29.43 -27.78 26.35
CA THR A 109 28.16 -28.38 26.79
C THR A 109 27.52 -29.29 25.74
N GLY A 110 27.97 -29.27 24.48
CA GLY A 110 27.39 -30.07 23.40
C GLY A 110 25.97 -29.63 22.98
N VAL A 111 25.46 -28.54 23.55
CA VAL A 111 24.15 -27.97 23.24
C VAL A 111 24.31 -26.84 22.21
N PRO A 112 23.43 -26.75 21.20
CA PRO A 112 23.37 -25.60 20.29
C PRO A 112 23.11 -24.30 21.06
N ILE A 113 23.79 -23.22 20.69
CA ILE A 113 23.47 -21.91 21.26
C ILE A 113 22.27 -21.37 20.50
N GLU A 114 21.11 -21.45 21.15
CA GLU A 114 19.86 -20.90 20.64
C GLU A 114 19.81 -19.37 20.84
N PRO A 115 19.11 -18.63 19.96
CA PRO A 115 18.79 -17.22 20.17
C PRO A 115 17.86 -17.05 21.39
N ALA A 116 17.73 -15.81 21.88
CA ALA A 116 16.83 -15.51 22.99
C ALA A 116 15.35 -15.76 22.63
N HIS A 117 14.98 -15.54 21.36
CA HIS A 117 13.66 -15.80 20.81
C HIS A 117 13.76 -16.49 19.45
N ASN A 118 12.83 -17.39 19.16
CA ASN A 118 12.64 -17.99 17.83
C ASN A 118 11.74 -17.08 16.99
N PHE A 119 12.28 -16.43 15.96
CA PHE A 119 11.50 -15.60 15.05
C PHE A 119 11.38 -16.25 13.67
N GLU A 120 10.15 -16.48 13.25
CA GLU A 120 9.82 -17.12 11.97
C GLU A 120 8.89 -16.21 11.17
N VAL A 121 9.13 -16.10 9.87
CA VAL A 121 8.30 -15.31 8.95
C VAL A 121 7.81 -16.21 7.84
N ASN A 122 6.52 -16.54 7.87
CA ASN A 122 5.90 -17.45 6.93
C ASN A 122 4.91 -16.72 6.02
N LEU A 123 4.94 -17.05 4.73
CA LEU A 123 3.91 -16.64 3.79
C LEU A 123 2.82 -17.71 3.74
N GLU A 124 1.71 -17.42 4.41
CA GLU A 124 0.53 -18.27 4.42
C GLU A 124 -0.52 -17.78 3.42
N GLY A 125 -1.49 -18.62 3.10
CA GLY A 125 -2.66 -18.19 2.34
C GLY A 125 -3.51 -17.19 3.13
N ASP A 126 -4.41 -16.53 2.42
CA ASP A 126 -5.50 -15.67 2.91
C ASP A 126 -6.55 -16.39 3.76
N ASN A 127 -6.24 -17.57 4.30
CA ASN A 127 -7.16 -18.35 5.11
C ASN A 127 -7.40 -17.69 6.48
N PHE A 128 -8.65 -17.83 6.96
CA PHE A 128 -9.02 -17.50 8.32
C PHE A 128 -8.36 -18.45 9.31
N THR A 129 -7.82 -17.89 10.38
CA THR A 129 -7.33 -18.62 11.56
C THR A 129 -7.69 -17.79 12.80
N GLU A 130 -8.14 -18.45 13.87
CA GLU A 130 -8.50 -17.79 15.13
C GLU A 130 -7.37 -16.89 15.65
N GLU A 131 -6.11 -17.34 15.58
CA GLU A 131 -4.94 -16.54 15.98
C GLU A 131 -4.83 -15.18 15.24
N LYS A 132 -5.17 -15.15 13.94
CA LYS A 132 -5.13 -13.91 13.14
C LYS A 132 -6.28 -12.99 13.55
N TYR A 133 -7.45 -13.56 13.81
CA TYR A 133 -8.63 -12.81 14.22
C TYR A 133 -8.44 -12.18 15.61
N ASP A 134 -7.86 -12.90 16.56
CA ASP A 134 -7.59 -12.38 17.90
C ASP A 134 -6.65 -11.17 17.89
N ILE A 135 -5.57 -11.23 17.11
CA ILE A 135 -4.63 -10.11 16.96
C ILE A 135 -5.32 -8.94 16.26
N PHE A 136 -6.12 -9.20 15.24
CA PHE A 136 -6.89 -8.17 14.56
C PHE A 136 -7.87 -7.46 15.50
N LEU A 137 -8.61 -8.21 16.32
CA LEU A 137 -9.50 -7.63 17.33
C LEU A 137 -8.74 -6.78 18.35
N LYS A 138 -7.61 -7.27 18.87
CA LYS A 138 -6.75 -6.50 19.78
C LYS A 138 -6.27 -5.21 19.14
N TYR A 139 -5.82 -5.29 17.89
CA TYR A 139 -5.33 -4.16 17.12
C TYR A 139 -6.44 -3.12 16.90
N GLN A 140 -7.64 -3.55 16.47
CA GLN A 140 -8.77 -2.65 16.27
C GLN A 140 -9.24 -2.01 17.58
N LEU A 141 -9.31 -2.78 18.67
CA LEU A 141 -9.70 -2.28 19.99
C LEU A 141 -8.73 -1.22 20.54
N GLN A 142 -7.42 -1.42 20.39
CA GLN A 142 -6.42 -0.54 21.01
C GLN A 142 -5.99 0.61 20.11
N ILE A 143 -5.78 0.36 18.82
CA ILE A 143 -5.26 1.35 17.88
C ILE A 143 -6.39 2.16 17.24
N HIS A 144 -7.47 1.50 16.81
CA HIS A 144 -8.61 2.17 16.17
C HIS A 144 -9.73 2.53 17.15
N LYS A 145 -9.67 2.07 18.41
CA LYS A 145 -10.70 2.27 19.47
C LYS A 145 -12.10 1.81 19.04
N ASP A 146 -12.18 0.95 18.03
CA ASP A 146 -13.44 0.40 17.55
C ASP A 146 -13.91 -0.73 18.48
N PRO A 147 -15.19 -0.79 18.85
CA PRO A 147 -15.68 -1.83 19.73
C PRO A 147 -15.63 -3.18 19.02
N ALA A 148 -15.11 -4.21 19.69
CA ALA A 148 -15.06 -5.59 19.17
C ALA A 148 -16.43 -6.14 18.74
N SER A 149 -17.53 -5.57 19.22
CA SER A 149 -18.89 -5.93 18.80
C SER A 149 -19.19 -5.60 17.33
N ARG A 150 -18.42 -4.69 16.71
CA ARG A 150 -18.57 -4.30 15.29
C ARG A 150 -17.96 -5.33 14.35
N TRP A 151 -16.95 -6.08 14.80
CA TRP A 151 -16.16 -6.96 13.94
C TRP A 151 -16.56 -8.43 14.13
N LYS A 152 -17.42 -8.96 13.25
CA LYS A 152 -17.76 -10.40 13.27
C LYS A 152 -16.81 -11.18 12.36
N GLU A 153 -16.72 -12.49 12.57
CA GLU A 153 -15.95 -13.41 11.71
C GLU A 153 -16.21 -13.24 10.19
N PRO A 154 -17.47 -13.11 9.70
CA PRO A 154 -17.73 -12.89 8.28
C PRO A 154 -17.13 -11.58 7.75
N ASP A 155 -17.12 -10.51 8.54
CA ASP A 155 -16.58 -9.21 8.13
C ASP A 155 -15.06 -9.29 7.97
N PHE A 156 -14.38 -9.98 8.90
CA PHE A 156 -12.96 -10.27 8.79
C PHE A 156 -12.65 -11.12 7.54
N LYS A 157 -13.46 -12.15 7.27
CA LYS A 157 -13.28 -12.99 6.08
C LYS A 157 -13.48 -12.20 4.78
N ARG A 158 -14.50 -11.34 4.75
CA ARG A 158 -14.77 -10.46 3.61
C ARG A 158 -13.62 -9.49 3.39
N PHE A 159 -13.08 -8.90 4.47
CA PHE A 159 -12.06 -7.86 4.41
C PHE A 159 -10.66 -8.41 4.06
N LEU A 160 -10.22 -9.50 4.71
CA LEU A 160 -8.82 -9.98 4.59
C LEU A 160 -8.69 -11.33 3.90
N CYS A 161 -9.73 -12.18 3.97
CA CYS A 161 -9.64 -13.55 3.45
C CYS A 161 -10.21 -13.74 2.04
N THR A 162 -10.74 -12.68 1.43
CA THR A 162 -11.29 -12.74 0.07
C THR A 162 -10.29 -12.12 -0.91
N GLY A 163 -9.20 -12.87 -1.13
CA GLY A 163 -8.05 -12.46 -1.91
C GLY A 163 -8.19 -12.62 -3.43
N LEU A 164 -7.12 -12.26 -4.14
CA LEU A 164 -6.90 -12.62 -5.53
C LEU A 164 -6.50 -14.10 -5.64
N ASP A 165 -6.92 -14.74 -6.74
CA ASP A 165 -6.60 -16.14 -7.01
C ASP A 165 -5.09 -16.40 -6.97
N ARG A 166 -4.68 -17.32 -6.10
CA ARG A 166 -3.28 -17.68 -5.91
C ARG A 166 -2.78 -18.51 -7.09
N LYS A 167 -1.70 -18.05 -7.71
CA LYS A 167 -1.00 -18.75 -8.79
C LYS A 167 0.49 -18.81 -8.49
N ILE A 168 1.14 -19.91 -8.82
CA ILE A 168 2.59 -20.03 -8.68
C ILE A 168 3.14 -20.21 -10.09
N LEU A 169 3.88 -19.22 -10.57
CA LEU A 169 4.56 -19.26 -11.86
C LEU A 169 6.03 -19.60 -11.64
N LYS A 170 6.57 -20.53 -12.42
CA LYS A 170 8.01 -20.81 -12.45
C LYS A 170 8.58 -20.20 -13.72
N ILE A 171 9.27 -19.07 -13.60
CA ILE A 171 9.90 -18.37 -14.72
C ILE A 171 11.42 -18.45 -14.51
N GLY A 172 12.15 -19.05 -15.46
CA GLY A 172 13.62 -19.03 -15.46
C GLY A 172 14.30 -19.64 -14.21
N GLY A 173 13.65 -20.56 -13.50
CA GLY A 173 14.18 -21.16 -12.27
C GLY A 173 13.81 -20.41 -10.97
N GLN A 174 13.19 -19.24 -11.07
CA GLN A 174 12.60 -18.53 -9.93
C GLN A 174 11.10 -18.83 -9.81
N THR A 175 10.64 -19.00 -8.57
CA THR A 175 9.24 -19.29 -8.27
C THR A 175 8.55 -17.98 -7.89
N LEU A 176 7.79 -17.42 -8.83
CA LEU A 176 6.99 -16.22 -8.64
C LEU A 176 5.63 -16.60 -8.06
N LYS A 177 5.32 -16.12 -6.86
CA LYS A 177 4.03 -16.34 -6.21
C LYS A 177 3.11 -15.18 -6.56
N LEU A 178 1.95 -15.44 -7.13
CA LEU A 178 0.95 -14.43 -7.47
C LEU A 178 -0.31 -14.66 -6.66
N GLY A 179 -1.04 -13.59 -6.38
CA GLY A 179 -2.27 -13.59 -5.59
C GLY A 179 -2.07 -13.05 -4.18
N SER A 180 -3.08 -13.24 -3.32
CA SER A 180 -3.06 -12.70 -1.96
C SER A 180 -2.42 -13.68 -0.97
N TYR A 181 -1.57 -13.15 -0.09
CA TYR A 181 -0.85 -13.89 0.93
C TYR A 181 -0.85 -13.13 2.24
N HIS A 182 -0.84 -13.87 3.35
CA HIS A 182 -0.65 -13.33 4.68
C HIS A 182 0.78 -13.62 5.14
N GLN A 183 1.59 -12.58 5.27
CA GLN A 183 2.90 -12.64 5.88
C GLN A 183 2.76 -12.65 7.39
N CYS A 184 2.94 -13.82 7.98
CA CYS A 184 2.76 -14.09 9.40
C CYS A 184 4.11 -14.04 10.11
N TYR A 185 4.22 -13.13 11.07
CA TYR A 185 5.39 -12.96 11.93
C TYR A 185 5.16 -13.72 13.23
N ARG A 186 5.90 -14.79 13.48
CA ARG A 186 5.80 -15.60 14.69
C ARG A 186 7.04 -15.42 15.56
N LEU A 187 6.84 -15.15 16.84
CA LEU A 187 7.88 -15.07 17.87
C LEU A 187 7.61 -16.13 18.93
N ASP A 188 8.55 -17.05 19.15
CA ASP A 188 8.44 -18.20 20.06
C ASP A 188 7.18 -19.05 19.81
N GLY A 189 6.80 -19.18 18.54
CA GLY A 189 5.59 -19.89 18.09
C GLY A 189 4.30 -19.07 18.19
N ARG A 190 4.32 -17.89 18.83
CA ARG A 190 3.16 -16.98 18.93
C ARG A 190 3.13 -16.02 17.75
N LEU A 191 1.96 -15.84 17.13
CA LEU A 191 1.79 -14.85 16.09
C LEU A 191 1.81 -13.44 16.70
N VAL A 192 2.69 -12.56 16.20
CA VAL A 192 2.88 -11.19 16.73
C VAL A 192 2.45 -10.11 15.73
N ALA A 193 2.53 -10.40 14.43
CA ALA A 193 2.09 -9.47 13.40
C ALA A 193 1.66 -10.23 12.13
N VAL A 194 0.81 -9.60 11.34
CA VAL A 194 0.31 -10.13 10.08
C VAL A 194 0.25 -9.01 9.04
N GLY A 195 1.05 -9.14 7.98
CA GLY A 195 0.97 -8.30 6.79
C GLY A 195 0.13 -8.98 5.71
N VAL A 196 -0.90 -8.30 5.22
CA VAL A 196 -1.75 -8.75 4.11
C VAL A 196 -1.17 -8.18 2.83
N LEU A 197 -0.69 -9.07 1.96
CA LEU A 197 0.06 -8.72 0.76
C LEU A 197 -0.65 -9.24 -0.48
N ASP A 198 -0.75 -8.41 -1.50
CA ASP A 198 -1.12 -8.82 -2.86
C ASP A 198 0.15 -8.89 -3.72
N LEU A 199 0.53 -10.10 -4.12
CA LEU A 199 1.65 -10.34 -5.02
C LEU A 199 1.15 -10.27 -6.47
N LEU A 200 1.59 -9.25 -7.18
CA LEU A 200 1.21 -8.93 -8.55
C LEU A 200 2.36 -9.25 -9.52
N PRO A 201 2.12 -9.33 -10.84
CA PRO A 201 3.14 -9.75 -11.80
C PRO A 201 4.43 -8.93 -11.77
N HIS A 202 4.32 -7.62 -11.52
CA HIS A 202 5.47 -6.71 -11.48
C HIS A 202 5.72 -6.11 -10.10
N ALA A 203 4.84 -6.36 -9.14
CA ALA A 203 4.90 -5.65 -7.87
C ALA A 203 4.37 -6.39 -6.65
N VAL A 204 4.85 -6.01 -5.48
CA VAL A 204 4.29 -6.41 -4.19
C VAL A 204 3.47 -5.26 -3.65
N SER A 205 2.17 -5.46 -3.45
CA SER A 205 1.28 -4.46 -2.85
C SER A 205 0.97 -4.82 -1.42
N SER A 206 1.41 -4.00 -0.49
CA SER A 206 0.99 -4.11 0.91
C SER A 206 -0.43 -3.57 1.04
N VAL A 207 -1.37 -4.36 1.56
CA VAL A 207 -2.78 -3.96 1.69
C VAL A 207 -3.03 -3.48 3.11
N TYR A 208 -2.74 -4.33 4.08
CA TYR A 208 -3.04 -4.07 5.49
C TYR A 208 -1.99 -4.70 6.39
N LEU A 209 -1.68 -4.08 7.52
CA LEU A 209 -0.77 -4.60 8.51
C LEU A 209 -1.40 -4.41 9.89
N PHE A 210 -1.53 -5.50 10.63
CA PHE A 210 -1.98 -5.48 12.02
C PHE A 210 -1.01 -6.28 12.87
N TYR A 211 -0.87 -5.88 14.12
CA TYR A 211 0.10 -6.47 15.04
C TYR A 211 -0.41 -6.46 16.48
N ASP A 212 0.19 -7.29 17.32
CA ASP A 212 -0.12 -7.30 18.75
C ASP A 212 0.44 -6.01 19.39
N PRO A 213 -0.40 -5.16 20.01
CA PRO A 213 0.03 -3.88 20.59
C PRO A 213 1.13 -4.00 21.65
N GLU A 214 1.32 -5.17 22.27
CA GLU A 214 2.45 -5.41 23.17
C GLU A 214 3.81 -5.14 22.50
N TYR A 215 3.88 -5.25 21.17
CA TYR A 215 5.09 -5.05 20.37
C TYR A 215 5.14 -3.72 19.61
N GLU A 216 4.24 -2.78 19.89
CA GLU A 216 4.19 -1.46 19.24
C GLU A 216 5.53 -0.69 19.31
N HIS A 217 6.23 -0.83 20.43
CA HIS A 217 7.54 -0.21 20.71
C HIS A 217 8.64 -0.56 19.68
N TRP A 218 8.44 -1.61 18.87
CA TRP A 218 9.42 -2.11 17.92
C TRP A 218 9.27 -1.59 16.50
N ASP A 219 8.36 -0.63 16.24
CA ASP A 219 8.14 -0.06 14.91
C ASP A 219 7.82 -1.15 13.84
N LEU A 220 6.93 -2.10 14.16
CA LEU A 220 6.61 -3.26 13.29
C LEU A 220 6.24 -2.86 11.85
N GLY A 221 5.61 -1.69 11.66
CA GLY A 221 5.34 -1.14 10.33
C GLY A 221 6.58 -0.93 9.45
N LYS A 222 7.67 -0.40 10.03
CA LYS A 222 8.93 -0.22 9.29
C LYS A 222 9.58 -1.57 8.99
N MET A 223 9.49 -2.51 9.92
CA MET A 223 10.06 -3.83 9.75
C MET A 223 9.33 -4.62 8.68
N SER A 224 8.00 -4.57 8.66
CA SER A 224 7.20 -5.22 7.63
C SER A 224 7.50 -4.64 6.25
N ALA A 225 7.51 -3.31 6.11
CA ALA A 225 7.89 -2.67 4.86
C ALA A 225 9.27 -3.10 4.35
N LEU A 226 10.28 -3.16 5.23
CA LEU A 226 11.64 -3.58 4.85
C LEU A 226 11.70 -5.07 4.48
N ARG A 227 10.91 -5.90 5.16
CA ARG A 227 10.77 -7.33 4.85
C ARG A 227 10.09 -7.54 3.50
N GLU A 228 9.03 -6.80 3.23
CA GLU A 228 8.29 -6.86 1.97
C GLU A 228 9.12 -6.36 0.79
N ILE A 229 9.96 -5.34 0.98
CA ILE A 229 10.94 -4.91 -0.03
C ILE A 229 11.99 -5.99 -0.25
N SER A 230 12.48 -6.67 0.80
CA SER A 230 13.40 -7.81 0.65
C SER A 230 12.76 -8.94 -0.14
N LEU A 231 11.51 -9.28 0.18
CA LEU A 231 10.71 -10.25 -0.56
C LEU A 231 10.57 -9.85 -2.03
N ALA A 232 10.34 -8.57 -2.32
CA ALA A 232 10.25 -8.05 -3.67
C ALA A 232 11.56 -8.30 -4.45
N VAL A 233 12.71 -8.00 -3.85
CA VAL A 233 14.04 -8.23 -4.45
C VAL A 233 14.32 -9.72 -4.66
N GLU A 234 14.04 -10.58 -3.67
CA GLU A 234 14.34 -12.01 -3.69
C GLU A 234 13.51 -12.77 -4.74
N ALA A 235 12.23 -12.41 -4.86
CA ALA A 235 11.31 -13.04 -5.79
C ALA A 235 11.31 -12.38 -7.19
N GLY A 236 12.06 -11.29 -7.37
CA GLY A 236 12.24 -10.63 -8.66
C GLY A 236 11.11 -9.68 -9.07
N TYR A 237 10.34 -9.16 -8.11
CA TYR A 237 9.37 -8.09 -8.38
C TYR A 237 10.09 -6.75 -8.54
N GLU A 238 9.68 -5.96 -9.53
CA GLU A 238 10.32 -4.68 -9.82
C GLU A 238 9.91 -3.59 -8.82
N TYR A 239 8.61 -3.57 -8.47
CA TYR A 239 8.02 -2.52 -7.68
C TYR A 239 7.44 -3.02 -6.36
N TYR A 240 7.37 -2.13 -5.39
CA TYR A 240 6.71 -2.31 -4.13
C TYR A 240 5.73 -1.14 -3.94
N TYR A 241 4.44 -1.44 -3.85
CA TYR A 241 3.40 -0.46 -3.53
C TYR A 241 3.29 -0.38 -2.01
N MET A 242 3.65 0.80 -1.50
CA MET A 242 3.51 1.12 -0.09
C MET A 242 2.06 0.96 0.34
N ALA A 243 1.86 0.48 1.57
CA ALA A 243 0.53 0.16 2.08
C ALA A 243 -0.48 1.29 1.88
N GLY A 244 -1.62 1.00 1.25
CA GLY A 244 -2.73 1.94 1.08
C GLY A 244 -2.40 3.23 0.30
N TYR A 245 -2.98 4.34 0.75
CA TYR A 245 -2.76 5.68 0.21
C TYR A 245 -1.74 6.46 1.05
N TYR A 246 -1.18 7.51 0.45
CA TYR A 246 -0.36 8.53 1.09
C TYR A 246 -1.15 9.83 1.17
N ILE A 247 -1.31 10.31 2.40
CA ILE A 247 -1.96 11.58 2.69
C ILE A 247 -0.90 12.51 3.26
N HIS A 248 -0.58 13.58 2.54
CA HIS A 248 0.51 14.48 2.93
C HIS A 248 0.23 15.25 4.23
N SER A 249 -1.03 15.62 4.46
CA SER A 249 -1.50 16.34 5.65
C SER A 249 -1.45 15.50 6.93
N CYS A 250 -1.47 14.17 6.83
CA CYS A 250 -1.55 13.27 7.98
C CYS A 250 -0.16 12.84 8.46
N ASN A 251 0.16 13.11 9.73
CA ASN A 251 1.45 12.76 10.32
C ASN A 251 1.68 11.23 10.37
N LYS A 252 0.62 10.45 10.62
CA LYS A 252 0.66 8.97 10.60
C LYS A 252 1.03 8.40 9.23
N MET A 253 0.88 9.17 8.16
CA MET A 253 1.12 8.72 6.78
C MET A 253 2.43 9.26 6.19
N ARG A 254 3.02 10.28 6.83
CA ARG A 254 4.28 10.90 6.40
C ARG A 254 5.45 9.91 6.39
N TYR A 255 5.42 8.86 7.20
CA TYR A 255 6.49 7.85 7.21
C TYR A 255 6.61 7.10 5.88
N LYS A 256 5.51 6.91 5.13
CA LYS A 256 5.52 6.15 3.85
C LYS A 256 6.38 6.83 2.80
N ALA A 257 6.51 8.15 2.88
CA ALA A 257 7.38 8.96 2.03
C ALA A 257 8.86 8.96 2.45
N THR A 258 9.21 8.31 3.57
CA THR A 258 10.61 8.28 4.05
C THR A 258 11.47 7.25 3.33
N PHE A 259 10.85 6.27 2.67
CA PHE A 259 11.53 5.25 1.87
C PHE A 259 12.03 5.87 0.57
N ASP A 260 13.25 5.53 0.15
CA ASP A 260 13.95 6.22 -0.94
C ASP A 260 14.60 5.19 -1.88
N PRO A 261 14.49 5.35 -3.21
CA PRO A 261 13.70 6.35 -3.95
C PRO A 261 12.21 5.97 -3.99
N THR A 262 11.32 6.94 -3.73
CA THR A 262 9.86 6.77 -3.85
C THR A 262 9.32 7.55 -5.03
N TYR A 263 8.34 6.98 -5.72
CA TYR A 263 7.61 7.60 -6.82
C TYR A 263 6.15 7.79 -6.43
N ILE A 264 5.59 8.94 -6.80
CA ILE A 264 4.20 9.30 -6.61
C ILE A 264 3.46 9.19 -7.94
N LEU A 265 2.26 8.59 -7.91
CA LEU A 265 1.38 8.52 -9.06
C LEU A 265 0.68 9.86 -9.23
N ASP A 266 0.80 10.42 -10.43
CA ASP A 266 0.04 11.60 -10.82
C ASP A 266 -1.43 11.21 -11.11
N PRO A 267 -2.41 11.80 -10.41
CA PRO A 267 -3.82 11.39 -10.51
C PRO A 267 -4.46 11.61 -11.89
N GLU A 268 -3.93 12.49 -12.73
CA GLU A 268 -4.53 12.84 -14.03
C GLU A 268 -3.89 12.09 -15.20
N SER A 269 -2.55 12.01 -15.23
CA SER A 269 -1.81 11.37 -16.33
C SER A 269 -1.48 9.91 -16.09
N PHE A 270 -1.58 9.44 -14.85
CA PHE A 270 -1.03 8.15 -14.39
C PHE A 270 0.48 8.00 -14.61
N GLU A 271 1.21 9.12 -14.78
CA GLU A 271 2.67 9.12 -14.80
C GLU A 271 3.24 9.05 -13.39
N TRP A 272 4.38 8.38 -13.27
CA TRP A 272 5.07 8.21 -12.00
C TRP A 272 6.21 9.22 -11.90
N ASN A 273 6.07 10.16 -10.96
CA ASN A 273 7.07 11.20 -10.72
C ASN A 273 7.90 10.87 -9.47
N PRO A 274 9.20 11.20 -9.44
CA PRO A 274 10.00 11.04 -8.23
C PRO A 274 9.45 11.94 -7.11
N PHE A 275 9.34 11.39 -5.90
CA PHE A 275 8.87 12.11 -4.73
C PHE A 275 10.01 12.84 -4.04
N ASP A 276 10.49 13.91 -4.68
CA ASP A 276 11.59 14.72 -4.19
C ASP A 276 11.13 15.77 -3.16
N ASP A 277 12.09 16.40 -2.47
CA ASP A 277 11.80 17.46 -1.50
C ASP A 277 11.10 18.68 -2.15
N GLU A 278 11.28 18.90 -3.45
CA GLU A 278 10.55 19.91 -4.22
C GLU A 278 9.06 19.56 -4.35
N TYR A 279 8.73 18.30 -4.65
CA TYR A 279 7.34 17.82 -4.72
C TYR A 279 6.65 17.97 -3.36
N ARG A 280 7.38 17.71 -2.26
CA ARG A 280 6.88 17.93 -0.89
C ARG A 280 6.55 19.40 -0.64
N GLN A 281 7.43 20.32 -1.05
CA GLN A 281 7.18 21.75 -0.89
C GLN A 281 5.97 22.23 -1.69
N GLU A 282 5.73 21.67 -2.88
CA GLU A 282 4.52 22.00 -3.65
C GLU A 282 3.24 21.43 -3.03
N LEU A 283 3.30 20.22 -2.45
CA LEU A 283 2.20 19.68 -1.64
C LEU A 283 1.96 20.43 -0.33
N ASP A 284 2.99 21.02 0.27
CA ASP A 284 2.84 21.90 1.44
C ASP A 284 2.15 23.23 1.06
N LYS A 285 2.37 23.72 -0.17
CA LYS A 285 1.76 24.97 -0.67
C LYS A 285 0.33 24.78 -1.17
N ARG A 286 0.02 23.63 -1.79
CA ARG A 286 -1.26 23.37 -2.46
C ARG A 286 -1.93 22.12 -1.91
N LYS A 287 -3.25 22.22 -1.65
CA LYS A 287 -4.06 21.09 -1.18
C LYS A 287 -4.10 19.93 -2.19
N TYR A 288 -4.06 20.22 -3.49
CA TYR A 288 -4.00 19.22 -4.56
C TYR A 288 -2.93 19.67 -5.55
N PHE A 289 -2.00 18.77 -5.86
CA PHE A 289 -0.94 18.98 -6.85
C PHE A 289 -0.93 17.82 -7.83
N SER A 290 -0.97 18.17 -9.11
CA SER A 290 -0.75 17.27 -10.25
C SER A 290 0.22 17.98 -11.20
N PRO A 291 1.45 17.45 -11.39
CA PRO A 291 2.41 18.04 -12.33
C PRO A 291 1.88 18.10 -13.76
N SER A 292 1.02 17.16 -14.15
CA SER A 292 0.46 17.16 -15.52
C SER A 292 -0.61 18.20 -15.71
N HIS A 293 -1.44 18.47 -14.68
CA HIS A 293 -2.37 19.60 -14.70
C HIS A 293 -1.64 20.94 -14.88
N ASP A 294 -0.51 21.12 -14.18
CA ASP A 294 0.31 22.33 -14.31
C ASP A 294 1.06 22.40 -15.66
N ARG A 295 1.34 21.25 -16.30
CA ARG A 295 1.90 21.18 -17.67
C ARG A 295 0.85 21.42 -18.76
N THR A 296 -0.38 20.92 -18.61
CA THR A 296 -1.48 21.18 -19.54
C THR A 296 -2.05 22.59 -19.39
N GLN A 297 -1.97 23.19 -18.20
CA GLN A 297 -2.29 24.61 -17.95
C GLN A 297 -1.06 25.54 -18.03
N GLY A 298 0.09 25.04 -18.48
CA GLY A 298 1.35 25.77 -18.46
C GLY A 298 1.32 27.01 -19.36
N VAL A 299 1.58 28.18 -18.73
CA VAL A 299 1.60 29.56 -19.27
C VAL A 299 0.21 30.23 -19.33
N ASP A 300 -0.34 30.65 -18.18
CA ASP A 300 -1.17 31.89 -18.04
C ASP A 300 -1.77 32.11 -16.62
N ALA A 301 -1.63 31.18 -15.67
CA ALA A 301 -2.17 31.36 -14.31
C ALA A 301 -1.19 32.00 -13.29
N ALA A 302 0.01 32.41 -13.72
CA ALA A 302 0.99 33.07 -12.86
C ALA A 302 0.78 34.60 -12.71
N GLU A 303 -0.11 35.21 -13.50
CA GLU A 303 -0.42 36.65 -13.42
C GLU A 303 -1.77 36.97 -12.77
N SER A 304 -2.67 35.99 -12.57
CA SER A 304 -4.03 36.26 -12.06
C SER A 304 -4.20 36.10 -10.55
N ILE A 305 -3.29 35.40 -9.85
CA ILE A 305 -3.39 35.23 -8.39
C ILE A 305 -2.68 36.35 -7.61
N THR A 306 -1.74 37.05 -8.24
CA THR A 306 -0.92 38.08 -7.60
C THR A 306 -1.67 39.41 -7.36
N GLN A 307 -2.88 39.60 -7.91
CA GLN A 307 -3.67 40.83 -7.72
C GLN A 307 -4.76 40.72 -6.64
N GLN A 308 -5.11 39.53 -6.15
CA GLN A 308 -6.11 39.38 -5.08
C GLN A 308 -5.51 39.24 -3.67
N ALA A 309 -4.22 38.92 -3.53
CA ALA A 309 -3.56 38.79 -2.23
C ALA A 309 -2.98 40.12 -1.68
N VAL A 310 -2.95 41.20 -2.47
CA VAL A 310 -2.36 42.49 -2.05
C VAL A 310 -3.37 43.40 -1.31
N ALA A 311 -4.67 43.05 -1.30
CA ALA A 311 -5.72 43.90 -0.74
C ALA A 311 -6.12 43.59 0.72
N THR A 312 -5.51 42.60 1.39
CA THR A 312 -5.98 42.15 2.73
C THR A 312 -4.90 41.87 3.77
N ALA A 313 -3.68 42.37 3.58
CA ALA A 313 -2.61 42.26 4.58
C ALA A 313 -2.04 43.64 4.96
N SER A 314 -2.87 44.45 5.63
CA SER A 314 -2.41 45.54 6.48
C SER A 314 -2.80 45.23 7.92
N SER A 315 -1.85 45.46 8.85
CA SER A 315 -1.89 45.28 10.32
C SER A 315 -1.91 43.83 10.83
N ASP A 316 -0.76 43.26 11.23
CA ASP A 316 -0.14 43.54 12.53
C ASP A 316 1.21 42.82 12.68
N HIS A 317 2.10 43.47 13.44
CA HIS A 317 3.51 43.14 13.59
C HIS A 317 3.78 42.79 15.05
N SER A 318 4.34 41.61 15.35
CA SER A 318 5.24 41.44 16.53
C SER A 318 6.07 40.14 16.52
N THR A 319 7.35 40.32 16.21
CA THR A 319 8.59 39.85 16.87
C THR A 319 8.76 38.47 17.55
N ALA A 320 9.86 37.81 17.10
CA ALA A 320 10.87 37.03 17.86
C ALA A 320 10.52 35.56 18.22
N THR A 321 11.40 34.54 18.27
CA THR A 321 12.88 34.44 18.32
C THR A 321 13.29 33.00 17.94
N LYS A 322 14.52 32.80 17.45
CA LYS A 322 15.19 31.49 17.31
C LYS A 322 15.31 30.74 18.65
N THR A 323 15.21 29.41 18.65
CA THR A 323 16.09 28.50 19.43
C THR A 323 16.05 27.07 18.91
N THR A 324 17.21 26.44 19.01
CA THR A 324 17.58 25.06 18.65
C THR A 324 17.24 24.05 19.76
N LYS A 325 17.20 22.77 19.36
CA LYS A 325 17.55 21.53 20.10
C LYS A 325 16.43 20.70 20.79
N GLU A 326 16.54 19.39 20.53
CA GLU A 326 16.04 18.22 21.29
C GLU A 326 14.52 18.04 21.30
N ARG A 327 13.93 16.86 21.11
CA ARG A 327 14.28 15.49 21.52
C ARG A 327 13.32 14.56 20.74
N GLY A 328 13.71 13.33 20.42
CA GLY A 328 12.84 12.39 19.70
C GLY A 328 11.47 12.26 20.37
N ARG A 329 10.42 12.70 19.66
CA ARG A 329 9.05 12.48 20.09
C ARG A 329 8.63 11.09 19.64
N MET A 330 8.30 10.29 20.65
CA MET A 330 7.58 9.03 20.52
C MET A 330 6.31 9.27 19.69
N PHE A 331 5.90 8.22 18.97
CA PHE A 331 4.70 8.19 18.16
C PHE A 331 3.52 8.59 19.03
N ASP A 332 3.03 9.81 18.79
CA ASP A 332 1.83 10.34 19.42
C ASP A 332 0.74 10.12 18.38
N ASP A 333 0.00 9.02 18.56
CA ASP A 333 -1.03 8.53 17.64
C ASP A 333 -2.36 9.31 17.79
N GLU A 334 -2.32 10.57 18.22
CA GLU A 334 -3.51 11.44 18.41
C GLU A 334 -3.82 12.31 17.18
N GLN A 335 -3.91 11.70 16.00
CA GLN A 335 -4.77 12.24 14.93
C GLN A 335 -5.52 11.06 14.33
N ASP A 336 -6.74 10.90 14.83
CA ASP A 336 -7.76 10.00 14.32
C ASP A 336 -8.11 10.44 12.90
N LEU A 337 -7.57 9.71 11.92
CA LEU A 337 -8.35 9.46 10.72
C LEU A 337 -9.28 8.32 11.12
N GLU A 338 -10.50 8.67 11.49
CA GLU A 338 -11.62 7.77 11.21
C GLU A 338 -11.44 7.40 9.73
N PHE A 339 -11.00 6.17 9.48
CA PHE A 339 -11.41 5.55 8.24
C PHE A 339 -12.91 5.47 8.44
N ASP A 340 -13.66 6.40 7.84
CA ASP A 340 -15.07 6.19 7.51
C ASP A 340 -15.10 5.02 6.54
N GLU A 341 -14.72 3.83 7.02
CA GLU A 341 -15.39 2.61 6.70
C GLU A 341 -16.80 2.88 7.19
N ALA A 342 -17.60 3.39 6.25
CA ALA A 342 -19.03 3.24 6.31
C ALA A 342 -19.29 1.84 6.89
N PRO A 343 -20.14 1.72 7.93
CA PRO A 343 -20.57 0.41 8.37
C PRO A 343 -20.92 -0.42 7.13
N SER A 344 -20.65 -1.72 7.18
CA SER A 344 -20.83 -2.69 6.10
C SER A 344 -22.27 -2.81 5.57
N ASP A 345 -23.11 -1.83 5.84
CA ASP A 345 -24.40 -1.61 5.26
C ASP A 345 -24.14 -0.97 3.90
N GLU A 346 -24.10 -1.80 2.85
CA GLU A 346 -24.23 -1.36 1.45
C GLU A 346 -25.47 -0.46 1.21
N GLU A 347 -26.31 -0.27 2.24
CA GLU A 347 -27.56 0.49 2.23
C GLU A 347 -27.40 1.99 2.53
N ASP A 348 -26.28 2.48 3.10
CA ASP A 348 -26.16 3.88 3.57
C ASP A 348 -25.17 4.76 2.80
N ALA A 349 -24.45 4.22 1.80
CA ALA A 349 -23.68 5.06 0.89
C ALA A 349 -24.65 5.72 -0.10
N GLU A 350 -25.04 6.97 0.13
CA GLU A 350 -25.78 7.77 -0.86
C GLU A 350 -24.98 7.79 -2.17
N ILE A 351 -25.40 6.95 -3.13
CA ILE A 351 -24.86 6.98 -4.49
C ILE A 351 -25.29 8.34 -5.05
N PRO A 352 -24.34 9.25 -5.35
CA PRO A 352 -24.70 10.57 -5.84
C PRO A 352 -25.57 10.46 -7.10
N GLU A 353 -26.73 11.13 -7.11
CA GLU A 353 -27.60 11.15 -8.30
C GLU A 353 -26.89 11.89 -9.45
N GLY A 354 -26.65 11.19 -10.56
CA GLY A 354 -26.00 11.74 -11.76
C GLY A 354 -25.06 10.74 -12.43
N SER A 355 -24.52 11.07 -13.61
CA SER A 355 -23.53 10.19 -14.24
C SER A 355 -22.13 10.49 -13.72
N LEU A 356 -21.26 9.50 -13.70
CA LEU A 356 -19.88 9.64 -13.24
C LEU A 356 -19.11 10.73 -14.02
N PHE A 357 -19.49 10.95 -15.28
CA PHE A 357 -18.86 11.95 -16.14
C PHE A 357 -19.08 13.39 -15.64
N ASP A 358 -20.15 13.65 -14.88
CA ASP A 358 -20.46 14.97 -14.33
C ASP A 358 -19.55 15.34 -13.15
N TYR A 359 -18.90 14.35 -12.54
CA TYR A 359 -18.04 14.55 -11.38
C TYR A 359 -16.62 14.97 -11.75
N GLU A 360 -16.22 14.83 -13.02
CA GLU A 360 -14.88 15.16 -13.56
C GLU A 360 -13.74 14.65 -12.66
N ILE A 361 -13.86 13.39 -12.20
CA ILE A 361 -12.91 12.78 -11.28
C ILE A 361 -11.54 12.65 -11.99
N PRO A 362 -10.43 13.11 -11.37
CA PRO A 362 -9.09 12.99 -11.93
C PRO A 362 -8.74 11.56 -12.41
N GLY A 363 -8.30 11.46 -13.66
CA GLY A 363 -7.88 10.21 -14.29
C GLY A 363 -9.02 9.28 -14.73
N VAL A 364 -10.28 9.72 -14.62
CA VAL A 364 -11.40 9.07 -15.32
C VAL A 364 -11.42 9.59 -16.76
N LEU A 365 -11.59 8.68 -17.72
CA LEU A 365 -11.67 9.08 -19.13
C LEU A 365 -12.89 9.97 -19.37
N THR A 366 -12.70 10.97 -20.21
CA THR A 366 -13.80 11.84 -20.64
C THR A 366 -14.78 11.07 -21.54
N LYS A 367 -16.01 11.56 -21.63
CA LYS A 367 -17.03 11.00 -22.54
C LYS A 367 -16.52 10.85 -23.98
N ASP A 368 -15.76 11.82 -24.47
CA ASP A 368 -15.20 11.79 -25.82
C ASP A 368 -14.12 10.71 -26.02
N GLU A 369 -13.38 10.39 -24.97
CA GLU A 369 -12.40 9.31 -24.99
C GLU A 369 -13.06 7.94 -24.89
N VAL A 370 -14.12 7.81 -24.08
CA VAL A 370 -14.89 6.57 -23.98
C VAL A 370 -15.65 6.28 -25.28
N ASN A 371 -16.16 7.30 -25.96
CA ASN A 371 -16.76 7.17 -27.30
C ASN A 371 -15.79 6.61 -28.36
N ARG A 372 -14.47 6.74 -28.14
CA ARG A 372 -13.46 6.16 -29.05
C ARG A 372 -13.13 4.72 -28.70
N LEU A 373 -13.61 4.22 -27.57
CA LEU A 373 -13.45 2.82 -27.18
C LEU A 373 -14.52 1.98 -27.84
N ASP A 374 -14.12 0.78 -28.24
CA ASP A 374 -15.02 -0.24 -28.77
C ASP A 374 -15.76 -0.90 -27.61
N LEU A 375 -16.90 -0.31 -27.23
CA LEU A 375 -17.81 -0.88 -26.23
C LEU A 375 -18.75 -1.91 -26.84
N ASP A 376 -18.93 -1.89 -28.16
CA ASP A 376 -19.91 -2.71 -28.88
C ASP A 376 -19.57 -4.22 -28.79
N HIS A 377 -18.29 -4.55 -28.93
CA HIS A 377 -17.78 -5.93 -28.82
C HIS A 377 -17.42 -6.35 -27.38
N TRP A 378 -17.70 -5.51 -26.38
CA TRP A 378 -17.47 -5.93 -25.00
C TRP A 378 -18.52 -6.98 -24.61
N ARG A 379 -18.11 -8.00 -23.85
CA ARG A 379 -18.98 -9.16 -23.58
C ARG A 379 -19.73 -8.98 -22.27
N LEU A 380 -21.03 -9.24 -22.29
CA LEU A 380 -21.90 -9.36 -21.13
C LEU A 380 -22.11 -10.84 -20.77
N LEU A 381 -21.89 -11.19 -19.51
CA LEU A 381 -22.19 -12.49 -18.93
C LEU A 381 -23.63 -12.46 -18.39
N VAL A 382 -24.53 -13.16 -19.08
CA VAL A 382 -25.91 -13.37 -18.64
C VAL A 382 -26.08 -14.85 -18.31
N GLY A 383 -26.21 -15.16 -17.02
CA GLY A 383 -26.21 -16.54 -16.53
C GLY A 383 -24.89 -17.25 -16.83
N ASN A 384 -24.90 -18.16 -17.81
CA ASN A 384 -23.72 -18.94 -18.21
C ASN A 384 -23.31 -18.71 -19.68
N THR A 385 -23.87 -17.67 -20.32
CA THR A 385 -23.64 -17.33 -21.73
C THR A 385 -23.00 -15.94 -21.82
N LEU A 386 -22.03 -15.80 -22.75
CA LEU A 386 -21.44 -14.51 -23.11
C LEU A 386 -22.15 -13.97 -24.35
N ILE A 387 -22.66 -12.75 -24.26
CA ILE A 387 -23.37 -12.02 -25.33
C ILE A 387 -22.59 -10.74 -25.60
N GLU A 388 -22.46 -10.30 -26.84
CA GLU A 388 -21.81 -9.01 -27.14
C GLU A 388 -22.77 -7.85 -26.83
N LEU A 389 -22.27 -6.71 -26.37
CA LEU A 389 -23.14 -5.61 -25.95
C LEU A 389 -23.96 -5.06 -27.13
N GLU A 390 -23.46 -5.14 -28.36
CA GLU A 390 -24.22 -4.80 -29.58
C GLU A 390 -25.48 -5.67 -29.80
N ASP A 391 -25.48 -6.90 -29.31
CA ASP A 391 -26.62 -7.82 -29.44
C ASP A 391 -27.77 -7.46 -28.47
N LEU A 392 -27.54 -6.51 -27.55
CA LEU A 392 -28.58 -6.05 -26.64
C LEU A 392 -29.61 -5.22 -27.40
N ARG A 393 -30.88 -5.58 -27.16
CA ARG A 393 -32.00 -4.76 -27.62
C ARG A 393 -31.85 -3.35 -27.07
N ASP A 394 -31.93 -2.36 -27.95
CA ASP A 394 -31.86 -0.92 -27.67
C ASP A 394 -30.44 -0.33 -27.43
N TRP A 395 -29.36 -1.12 -27.58
CA TRP A 395 -27.96 -0.66 -27.40
C TRP A 395 -27.59 0.57 -28.25
N GLU A 396 -28.03 0.61 -29.51
CA GLU A 396 -27.79 1.75 -30.41
C GLU A 396 -28.52 3.02 -29.97
N THR A 397 -29.64 2.88 -29.26
CA THR A 397 -30.49 4.01 -28.84
C THR A 397 -30.11 4.57 -27.48
N TRP A 398 -29.43 3.78 -26.65
CA TRP A 398 -28.99 4.20 -25.32
C TRP A 398 -27.88 5.25 -25.39
N LYS A 399 -27.93 6.19 -24.45
CA LYS A 399 -26.91 7.22 -24.26
C LYS A 399 -25.87 6.72 -23.26
N ILE A 400 -24.64 7.17 -23.46
CA ILE A 400 -23.51 6.88 -22.57
C ILE A 400 -23.63 7.63 -21.23
N ASP A 401 -24.42 8.70 -21.21
CA ASP A 401 -24.56 9.61 -20.07
C ASP A 401 -25.69 9.19 -19.11
N ASP A 402 -26.38 8.09 -19.43
CA ASP A 402 -27.55 7.64 -18.70
C ASP A 402 -27.18 6.48 -17.77
N PRO A 403 -27.00 6.74 -16.45
CA PRO A 403 -26.50 5.75 -15.49
C PRO A 403 -27.46 4.58 -15.29
N ASP A 404 -28.74 4.72 -15.67
CA ASP A 404 -29.75 3.67 -15.55
C ASP A 404 -29.70 2.65 -16.70
N THR A 405 -28.93 2.94 -17.76
CA THR A 405 -28.79 2.05 -18.93
C THR A 405 -27.54 1.20 -18.84
N VAL A 406 -27.59 -0.02 -19.39
CA VAL A 406 -26.41 -0.91 -19.45
C VAL A 406 -25.25 -0.24 -20.21
N LYS A 407 -25.56 0.61 -21.19
CA LYS A 407 -24.55 1.37 -21.95
C LYS A 407 -23.90 2.46 -21.12
N GLY A 408 -24.66 3.19 -20.31
CA GLY A 408 -24.09 4.15 -19.36
C GLY A 408 -23.25 3.47 -18.30
N MET A 409 -23.76 2.42 -17.65
CA MET A 409 -23.01 1.64 -16.66
C MET A 409 -21.71 1.05 -17.24
N ALA A 410 -21.77 0.49 -18.45
CA ALA A 410 -20.60 -0.03 -19.14
C ALA A 410 -19.60 1.09 -19.49
N ALA A 411 -20.09 2.24 -19.97
CA ALA A 411 -19.24 3.36 -20.31
C ALA A 411 -18.57 4.00 -19.08
N GLU A 412 -19.28 4.14 -17.96
CA GLU A 412 -18.72 4.61 -16.70
C GLU A 412 -17.65 3.63 -16.18
N LEU A 413 -17.94 2.34 -16.17
CA LEU A 413 -16.98 1.33 -15.74
C LEU A 413 -15.74 1.33 -16.64
N ALA A 414 -15.92 1.45 -17.96
CA ALA A 414 -14.84 1.59 -18.93
C ALA A 414 -14.00 2.86 -18.68
N ALA A 415 -14.66 3.97 -18.31
CA ALA A 415 -14.01 5.25 -18.05
C ALA A 415 -13.05 5.17 -16.86
N VAL A 416 -13.44 4.50 -15.78
CA VAL A 416 -12.62 4.40 -14.56
C VAL A 416 -11.62 3.23 -14.62
N ALA A 417 -12.03 2.09 -15.17
CA ALA A 417 -11.17 0.91 -15.26
C ALA A 417 -10.11 1.07 -16.35
N GLY A 418 -10.44 1.73 -17.47
CA GLY A 418 -9.55 1.96 -18.61
C GLY A 418 -9.60 0.90 -19.71
N PRO A 419 -9.03 1.20 -20.88
CA PRO A 419 -9.21 0.43 -22.10
C PRO A 419 -8.58 -0.96 -22.07
N LYS A 420 -7.50 -1.14 -21.31
CA LYS A 420 -6.78 -2.42 -21.25
C LYS A 420 -7.58 -3.51 -20.54
N LEU A 421 -8.45 -3.13 -19.62
CA LEU A 421 -9.27 -4.08 -18.87
C LEU A 421 -10.43 -4.59 -19.73
N LEU A 422 -10.96 -3.78 -20.66
CA LEU A 422 -12.03 -4.16 -21.59
C LEU A 422 -11.67 -5.39 -22.45
N GLN A 423 -10.45 -5.42 -22.99
CA GLN A 423 -10.03 -6.45 -23.96
C GLN A 423 -10.06 -7.90 -23.44
N ASN A 424 -9.97 -8.09 -22.12
CA ASN A 424 -9.89 -9.43 -21.49
C ASN A 424 -10.90 -9.61 -20.34
N SER A 425 -11.95 -8.80 -20.31
CA SER A 425 -13.00 -8.88 -19.28
C SER A 425 -14.38 -9.11 -19.91
N ALA A 426 -15.33 -9.51 -19.06
CA ALA A 426 -16.74 -9.51 -19.38
C ALA A 426 -17.47 -8.75 -18.26
N LEU A 427 -18.49 -7.99 -18.63
CA LEU A 427 -19.42 -7.37 -17.70
C LEU A 427 -20.31 -8.47 -17.11
N ALA A 428 -20.53 -8.46 -15.80
CA ALA A 428 -21.52 -9.33 -15.16
C ALA A 428 -22.48 -8.44 -14.39
N ILE A 429 -23.78 -8.54 -14.71
CA ILE A 429 -24.84 -7.80 -14.02
C ILE A 429 -25.48 -8.79 -13.04
N PHE A 430 -25.51 -8.43 -11.77
CA PHE A 430 -26.04 -9.25 -10.67
C PHE A 430 -27.35 -8.69 -10.15
#